data_AF-A0A7V4MT94-F1
#
_entry.id   AF-A0A7V4MT94-F1
#
_cell.length_a   1.000
_cell.length_b   1.000
_cell.length_c   1.000
_cell.angle_alpha   90.00
_cell.angle_beta   90.00
_cell.angle_gamma   90.00
#
_symmetry.space_group_name_H-M   'P 1'
#
loop_
_entity.id
_entity.type
_entity.pdbx_description
1 polymer ?
#
loop_
_entity_poly.entity_id
_entity_poly.type
_entity_poly.pdbx_seq_one_letter_code
_entity_poly.pdbx_strand_id
1 'polypeptide(L)'
;MAIRLGVWVNSLTARRGSNSGEPGLRPGCAMRRAVIYSACHVSEEVSMSHKPSVVRTCGLLWAVVAALALAACRQAPATPAAPAESAAAGAPATAPAQPAAERPIIKLAENPWTGSSVNVYVAKQLLEDKLGYTVEVVTIDENAQWPAVAKGDISAILEIWPSGETHQKGLKQYVEGDKTVDHLGELGVVGKISWYVPKYVVDQYPELATWEGYKKPELARLFATAETGEDGQFLAGDPSWVQYDEEIIQNLGLKLKVVRA
;
A
#
# COMPACT_ATOMS: atom_id res chain seq x y z
N MET A 1 -2.52 4.56 22.77
CA MET A 1 -3.09 4.00 21.52
C MET A 1 -1.90 3.54 20.69
N ALA A 2 -1.57 2.25 20.75
CA ALA A 2 -0.35 1.71 20.15
C ALA A 2 -0.65 1.24 18.72
N ILE A 3 -0.04 1.88 17.73
CA ILE A 3 -0.09 1.46 16.33
C ILE A 3 0.70 0.15 16.23
N ARG A 4 0.00 -0.96 15.99
CA ARG A 4 0.60 -2.29 15.84
C ARG A 4 1.12 -2.44 14.41
N LEU A 5 2.20 -1.73 14.08
CA LEU A 5 2.96 -1.90 12.84
C LEU A 5 3.75 -3.22 12.90
N GLY A 6 3.05 -4.32 12.68
CA GLY A 6 3.68 -5.62 12.42
C GLY A 6 4.32 -5.60 11.04
N VAL A 7 5.53 -5.06 10.94
CA VAL A 7 6.39 -5.22 9.77
C VAL A 7 6.62 -6.73 9.60
N TRP A 8 5.98 -7.34 8.62
CA TRP A 8 6.10 -8.77 8.33
C TRP A 8 7.44 -9.01 7.61
N VAL A 9 8.53 -9.00 8.39
CA VAL A 9 9.91 -9.36 7.96
C VAL A 9 10.03 -10.89 7.79
N ASN A 10 9.09 -11.54 7.08
CA ASN A 10 9.15 -12.99 6.90
C ASN A 10 9.00 -13.47 5.45
N SER A 11 8.90 -12.57 4.48
CA SER A 11 8.95 -12.92 3.04
C SER A 11 10.31 -12.71 2.38
N LEU A 12 11.33 -12.28 3.15
CA LEU A 12 12.72 -12.15 2.66
C LEU A 12 13.56 -13.41 2.88
N THR A 13 12.97 -14.52 3.34
CA THR A 13 13.64 -15.82 3.38
C THR A 13 13.51 -16.54 2.03
N ALA A 14 14.66 -16.74 1.38
CA ALA A 14 14.80 -17.47 0.14
C ALA A 14 14.14 -18.86 0.23
N ARG A 15 13.11 -19.12 -0.60
CA ARG A 15 12.73 -20.50 -0.93
C ARG A 15 13.89 -21.11 -1.71
N ARG A 16 14.57 -22.10 -1.13
CA ARG A 16 15.45 -23.01 -1.88
C ARG A 16 14.61 -23.74 -2.91
N GLY A 17 14.71 -23.33 -4.18
CA GLY A 17 14.32 -24.16 -5.31
C GLY A 17 15.23 -25.38 -5.37
N SER A 18 14.65 -26.55 -5.60
CA SER A 18 15.36 -27.80 -5.85
C SER A 18 16.19 -27.71 -7.12
N ASN A 19 17.47 -28.06 -7.02
CA ASN A 19 18.46 -28.11 -8.11
C ASN A 19 18.02 -29.00 -9.30
N SER A 20 18.08 -28.43 -10.50
CA SER A 20 18.63 -29.08 -11.69
C SER A 20 19.80 -28.23 -12.16
N GLY A 21 20.99 -28.83 -12.20
CA GLY A 21 22.27 -28.12 -12.12
C GLY A 21 22.71 -27.31 -13.35
N GLU A 22 23.41 -26.22 -13.07
CA GLU A 22 24.62 -25.73 -13.76
C GLU A 22 25.30 -24.66 -12.88
N PRO A 23 26.64 -24.46 -12.95
CA PRO A 23 27.37 -23.57 -12.05
C PRO A 23 27.53 -22.18 -12.68
N GLY A 24 26.88 -21.18 -12.10
CA GLY A 24 27.09 -19.78 -12.47
C GLY A 24 26.55 -18.83 -11.42
N LEU A 25 27.46 -18.11 -10.75
CA LEU A 25 27.12 -17.06 -9.79
C LEU A 25 26.15 -16.04 -10.41
N ARG A 26 25.11 -15.65 -9.66
CA ARG A 26 24.63 -14.26 -9.65
C ARG A 26 24.38 -13.79 -8.21
N PRO A 27 25.09 -12.76 -7.73
CA PRO A 27 24.78 -12.05 -6.50
C PRO A 27 23.70 -10.99 -6.80
N GLY A 28 22.72 -10.85 -5.91
CA GLY A 28 21.73 -9.77 -6.00
C GLY A 28 20.40 -10.14 -5.37
N CYS A 29 20.23 -9.81 -4.10
CA CYS A 29 18.90 -9.75 -3.49
C CYS A 29 18.20 -8.51 -4.08
N ALA A 30 17.41 -8.69 -5.14
CA ALA A 30 16.61 -7.60 -5.69
C ALA A 30 15.55 -7.20 -4.66
N MET A 31 15.52 -5.92 -4.31
CA MET A 31 14.46 -5.36 -3.46
C MET A 31 13.13 -5.59 -4.16
N ARG A 32 12.21 -6.28 -3.48
CA ARG A 32 10.86 -6.52 -4.01
C ARG A 32 10.11 -5.19 -4.10
N ARG A 33 9.49 -4.92 -5.24
CA ARG A 33 8.71 -3.72 -5.54
C ARG A 33 7.39 -3.82 -4.81
N ALA A 34 6.97 -2.77 -4.11
CA ALA A 34 5.96 -2.96 -3.09
C ALA A 34 5.06 -1.75 -2.91
N VAL A 35 3.77 -1.95 -2.70
CA VAL A 35 2.79 -0.92 -2.37
C VAL A 35 2.26 -1.20 -0.97
N ILE A 36 2.33 -0.20 -0.08
CA ILE A 36 1.64 -0.22 1.20
C ILE A 36 0.37 0.59 1.03
N TYR A 37 -0.76 -0.05 1.29
CA TYR A 37 -2.08 0.52 1.12
C TYR A 37 -2.50 1.26 2.39
N SER A 38 -3.47 2.17 2.33
CA SER A 38 -4.31 2.48 3.48
C SER A 38 -5.74 2.17 3.08
N ALA A 39 -6.24 0.96 3.31
CA ALA A 39 -7.58 0.63 2.82
C ALA A 39 -8.65 0.98 3.83
N CYS A 40 -9.71 1.54 3.27
CA CYS A 40 -11.03 1.64 3.86
C CYS A 40 -11.79 0.37 3.47
N HIS A 41 -12.38 -0.31 4.46
CA HIS A 41 -13.38 -1.35 4.23
C HIS A 41 -14.66 -0.64 3.75
N VAL A 42 -15.07 -0.83 2.50
CA VAL A 42 -16.41 -0.41 2.05
C VAL A 42 -17.42 -1.40 2.63
N SER A 43 -18.03 -1.03 3.76
CA SER A 43 -19.25 -1.67 4.20
C SER A 43 -20.42 -1.00 3.47
N GLU A 44 -20.97 -1.67 2.45
CA GLU A 44 -22.33 -1.38 1.98
C GLU A 44 -23.31 -1.77 3.09
N GLU A 45 -23.66 -0.82 3.95
CA GLU A 45 -24.91 -0.89 4.71
C GLU A 45 -25.90 0.13 4.12
N VAL A 46 -26.71 -0.35 3.19
CA VAL A 46 -28.05 0.19 2.94
C VAL A 46 -28.82 0.03 4.25
N SER A 47 -28.91 1.12 5.02
CA SER A 47 -29.71 1.18 6.24
C SER A 47 -31.20 1.06 5.89
N MET A 48 -31.73 -0.16 5.94
CA MET A 48 -33.17 -0.42 6.07
C MET A 48 -33.45 -1.19 7.37
N SER A 49 -34.02 -0.45 8.33
CA SER A 49 -35.02 -0.87 9.32
C SER A 49 -34.72 -2.03 10.30
N HIS A 50 -34.92 -1.71 11.57
CA HIS A 50 -34.76 -2.57 12.76
C HIS A 50 -35.60 -3.86 12.76
N LYS A 51 -35.01 -4.98 13.24
CA LYS A 51 -35.44 -5.75 14.43
C LYS A 51 -34.41 -6.84 14.83
N PRO A 52 -34.30 -7.20 16.12
CA PRO A 52 -33.18 -7.99 16.67
C PRO A 52 -33.48 -9.50 16.81
N SER A 53 -32.45 -10.26 17.25
CA SER A 53 -32.41 -11.69 17.64
C SER A 53 -31.88 -12.61 16.52
N VAL A 54 -30.91 -13.52 16.69
CA VAL A 54 -30.42 -14.31 17.84
C VAL A 54 -28.92 -14.56 17.67
N VAL A 55 -28.15 -14.33 18.74
CA VAL A 55 -26.76 -14.79 18.90
C VAL A 55 -26.76 -16.30 19.13
N ARG A 56 -25.96 -17.05 18.36
CA ARG A 56 -25.66 -18.46 18.65
C ARG A 56 -24.16 -18.70 18.55
N THR A 57 -23.54 -18.68 19.74
CA THR A 57 -22.19 -19.12 20.07
C THR A 57 -21.97 -20.61 19.82
N CYS A 58 -20.80 -20.96 19.28
CA CYS A 58 -20.02 -22.18 19.54
C CYS A 58 -18.63 -21.93 18.91
N GLY A 59 -17.48 -21.97 19.57
CA GLY A 59 -17.10 -22.64 20.81
C GLY A 59 -16.14 -23.79 20.52
N LEU A 60 -14.86 -23.59 20.85
CA LEU A 60 -13.77 -24.57 21.00
C LEU A 60 -13.24 -25.23 19.70
N LEU A 61 -11.94 -25.44 19.49
CA LEU A 61 -11.02 -26.27 20.30
C LEU A 61 -9.55 -25.85 20.13
N TRP A 62 -8.88 -25.65 21.26
CA TRP A 62 -7.46 -25.96 21.47
C TRP A 62 -7.32 -27.47 21.77
N ALA A 63 -6.22 -28.10 21.30
CA ALA A 63 -5.36 -29.07 22.04
C ALA A 63 -4.74 -30.20 21.18
N VAL A 64 -3.39 -30.26 21.22
CA VAL A 64 -2.53 -31.46 21.46
C VAL A 64 -2.45 -32.49 20.29
N VAL A 65 -1.28 -32.95 19.82
CA VAL A 65 -0.34 -33.93 20.43
C VAL A 65 1.04 -33.87 19.74
N ALA A 66 2.10 -33.90 20.55
CA ALA A 66 3.47 -34.26 20.15
C ALA A 66 3.70 -35.77 20.32
N ALA A 67 4.41 -36.41 19.37
CA ALA A 67 5.40 -37.48 19.58
C ALA A 67 5.65 -38.27 18.27
N LEU A 68 6.92 -38.39 17.85
CA LEU A 68 7.70 -39.64 17.82
C LEU A 68 8.93 -39.49 16.91
N ALA A 69 10.10 -39.59 17.55
CA ALA A 69 11.39 -39.83 16.92
C ALA A 69 11.59 -41.34 16.66
N LEU A 70 12.62 -41.64 15.86
CA LEU A 70 13.23 -42.93 15.50
C LEU A 70 12.80 -43.53 14.16
N ALA A 71 13.60 -43.26 13.13
CA ALA A 71 13.91 -44.24 12.10
C ALA A 71 15.37 -44.06 11.60
N ALA A 72 16.18 -45.03 11.99
CA ALA A 72 17.55 -45.40 11.63
C ALA A 72 18.20 -44.79 10.37
N CYS A 73 19.39 -44.20 10.56
CA CYS A 73 20.42 -44.11 9.53
C CYS A 73 21.04 -45.51 9.30
N ARG A 74 20.91 -46.04 8.08
CA ARG A 74 21.72 -47.17 7.59
C ARG A 74 23.07 -46.63 7.08
N GLN A 75 24.16 -47.14 7.65
CA GLN A 75 25.52 -46.97 7.14
C GLN A 75 25.78 -47.95 5.99
N ALA A 76 26.41 -47.45 4.92
CA ALA A 76 27.05 -48.27 3.89
C ALA A 76 28.58 -48.33 4.18
N PRO A 77 29.26 -49.43 3.82
CA PRO A 77 30.55 -49.79 4.41
C PRO A 77 31.75 -49.04 3.83
N ALA A 78 32.75 -48.86 4.70
CA ALA A 78 34.07 -48.34 4.38
C ALA A 78 34.96 -49.41 3.73
N THR A 79 35.67 -49.04 2.67
CA THR A 79 36.82 -49.77 2.11
C THR A 79 38.10 -49.02 2.50
N PRO A 80 39.18 -49.69 2.94
CA PRO A 80 40.38 -49.03 3.46
C PRO A 80 41.35 -48.68 2.32
N ALA A 81 41.99 -47.52 2.41
CA ALA A 81 43.20 -47.20 1.67
C ALA A 81 44.30 -46.74 2.65
N ALA A 82 45.51 -47.25 2.39
CA ALA A 82 46.72 -47.20 3.21
C ALA A 82 47.37 -45.78 3.27
N PRO A 83 48.42 -45.55 4.10
CA PRO A 83 48.71 -44.25 4.68
C PRO A 83 49.84 -43.43 4.02
N ALA A 84 49.89 -42.16 4.47
CA ALA A 84 51.02 -41.24 4.60
C ALA A 84 51.45 -40.40 3.38
N GLU A 85 51.29 -39.06 3.50
CA GLU A 85 52.44 -38.14 3.54
C GLU A 85 52.04 -36.79 4.16
N SER A 86 52.94 -36.27 4.99
CA SER A 86 52.86 -35.01 5.73
C SER A 86 53.58 -33.91 4.95
N ALA A 87 52.92 -32.77 4.70
CA ALA A 87 53.62 -31.52 4.41
C ALA A 87 52.74 -30.26 4.60
N ALA A 88 53.34 -29.29 5.29
CA ALA A 88 53.09 -27.84 5.28
C ALA A 88 51.79 -27.29 5.91
N ALA A 89 51.96 -26.77 7.13
CA ALA A 89 51.08 -25.78 7.73
C ALA A 89 51.08 -24.49 6.89
N GLY A 90 50.01 -24.28 6.11
CA GLY A 90 49.71 -22.99 5.49
C GLY A 90 49.10 -22.05 6.53
N ALA A 91 49.67 -20.86 6.71
CA ALA A 91 49.09 -19.79 7.49
C ALA A 91 47.65 -19.49 7.02
N PRO A 92 46.71 -19.14 7.92
CA PRO A 92 45.36 -18.75 7.49
C PRO A 92 45.48 -17.47 6.66
N ALA A 93 45.21 -17.60 5.37
CA ALA A 93 45.05 -16.45 4.50
C ALA A 93 43.81 -15.68 4.96
N THR A 94 44.02 -14.48 5.52
CA THR A 94 42.95 -13.54 5.81
C THR A 94 42.29 -13.16 4.48
N ALA A 95 41.11 -13.72 4.21
CA ALA A 95 40.33 -13.31 3.06
C ALA A 95 40.01 -11.80 3.18
N PRO A 96 40.22 -10.98 2.13
CA PRO A 96 39.82 -9.59 2.17
C PRO A 96 38.31 -9.52 2.44
N ALA A 97 37.91 -8.73 3.42
CA ALA A 97 36.51 -8.44 3.68
C ALA A 97 35.90 -7.89 2.39
N GLN A 98 34.91 -8.60 1.84
CA GLN A 98 34.13 -8.06 0.73
C GLN A 98 33.50 -6.74 1.20
N PRO A 99 33.58 -5.66 0.41
CA PRO A 99 32.84 -4.45 0.75
C PRO A 99 31.37 -4.84 0.93
N ALA A 100 30.79 -4.43 2.06
CA ALA A 100 29.38 -4.64 2.30
C ALA A 100 28.62 -4.09 1.09
N ALA A 101 27.80 -4.92 0.44
CA ALA A 101 27.03 -4.49 -0.72
C ALA A 101 26.26 -3.22 -0.34
N GLU A 102 26.45 -2.15 -1.13
CA GLU A 102 25.76 -0.90 -0.90
C GLU A 102 24.25 -1.16 -0.91
N ARG A 103 23.57 -0.64 0.11
CA ARG A 103 22.13 -0.85 0.26
C ARG A 103 21.42 -0.08 -0.85
N PRO A 104 20.34 -0.63 -1.41
CA PRO A 104 19.56 0.09 -2.42
C PRO A 104 18.97 1.36 -1.80
N ILE A 105 18.89 2.42 -2.62
CA ILE A 105 18.13 3.63 -2.30
C ILE A 105 16.64 3.31 -2.42
N ILE A 106 15.87 3.65 -1.39
CA ILE A 106 14.41 3.50 -1.41
C ILE A 106 13.79 4.80 -1.91
N LYS A 107 13.07 4.72 -3.02
CA LYS A 107 12.35 5.86 -3.60
C LYS A 107 10.87 5.78 -3.21
N LEU A 108 10.39 6.74 -2.43
CA LEU A 108 9.00 6.80 -1.98
C LEU A 108 8.22 7.82 -2.79
N ALA A 109 7.08 7.40 -3.34
CA ALA A 109 6.18 8.30 -4.05
C ALA A 109 5.44 9.22 -3.08
N GLU A 110 5.51 10.53 -3.35
CA GLU A 110 4.75 11.56 -2.68
C GLU A 110 3.73 12.16 -3.65
N ASN A 111 2.45 12.04 -3.29
CA ASN A 111 1.35 12.69 -3.99
C ASN A 111 1.20 14.16 -3.57
N PRO A 112 0.58 15.02 -4.38
CA PRO A 112 0.39 16.44 -4.09
C PRO A 112 -0.73 16.71 -3.06
N TRP A 113 -0.72 15.99 -1.94
CA TRP A 113 -1.58 16.27 -0.78
C TRP A 113 -0.87 15.92 0.53
N THR A 114 -1.15 16.67 1.58
CA THR A 114 -0.41 16.61 2.86
C THR A 114 -0.46 15.23 3.52
N GLY A 115 -1.55 14.49 3.37
CA GLY A 115 -1.65 13.11 3.88
C GLY A 115 -0.52 12.22 3.36
N SER A 116 -0.20 12.34 2.07
CA SER A 116 0.86 11.57 1.43
C SER A 116 2.23 11.95 1.97
N SER A 117 2.50 13.25 2.10
CA SER A 117 3.72 13.74 2.72
C SER A 117 3.91 13.17 4.12
N VAL A 118 2.88 13.19 4.96
CA VAL A 118 2.98 12.64 6.33
C VAL A 118 3.36 11.16 6.31
N ASN A 119 2.69 10.35 5.47
CA ASN A 119 3.01 8.92 5.32
C ASN A 119 4.46 8.69 4.87
N VAL A 120 4.91 9.46 3.87
CA VAL A 120 6.26 9.36 3.29
C VAL A 120 7.33 9.76 4.29
N TYR A 121 7.19 10.90 4.98
CA TYR A 121 8.23 11.38 5.88
C TYR A 121 8.32 10.58 7.18
N VAL A 122 7.21 10.02 7.67
CA VAL A 122 7.24 9.05 8.78
C VAL A 122 7.97 7.77 8.37
N ALA A 123 7.65 7.21 7.18
CA ALA A 123 8.33 6.03 6.67
C ALA A 123 9.83 6.30 6.42
N LYS A 124 10.17 7.46 5.86
CA LYS A 124 11.55 7.90 5.64
C LYS A 124 12.35 7.90 6.94
N GLN A 125 11.86 8.54 8.01
CA GLN A 125 12.54 8.55 9.30
C GLN A 125 12.77 7.13 9.85
N LEU A 126 11.78 6.23 9.74
CA LEU A 126 11.95 4.85 10.21
C LEU A 126 12.97 4.07 9.37
N LEU A 127 12.92 4.21 8.04
CA LEU A 127 13.84 3.55 7.12
C LEU A 127 15.28 4.04 7.29
N GLU A 128 15.47 5.33 7.52
CA GLU A 128 16.79 5.93 7.73
C GLU A 128 17.32 5.65 9.15
N ASP A 129 16.56 6.01 10.19
CA ASP A 129 17.06 6.00 11.57
C ASP A 129 17.07 4.61 12.22
N LYS A 130 16.12 3.74 11.85
CA LYS A 130 15.98 2.40 12.46
C LYS A 130 16.54 1.30 11.59
N LEU A 131 16.46 1.48 10.28
CA LEU A 131 16.85 0.44 9.34
C LEU A 131 18.13 0.78 8.59
N GLY A 132 18.58 2.04 8.53
CA GLY A 132 19.85 2.43 7.89
C GLY A 132 19.83 2.37 6.36
N TYR A 133 18.68 2.60 5.73
CA TYR A 133 18.56 2.80 4.29
C TYR A 133 18.73 4.28 3.93
N THR A 134 19.09 4.58 2.68
CA THR A 134 18.95 5.92 2.10
C THR A 134 17.56 6.02 1.47
N VAL A 135 16.84 7.10 1.74
CA VAL A 135 15.49 7.31 1.19
C VAL A 135 15.41 8.59 0.37
N GLU A 136 14.96 8.47 -0.87
CA GLU A 136 14.62 9.58 -1.74
C GLU A 136 13.10 9.73 -1.82
N VAL A 137 12.61 10.97 -1.74
CA VAL A 137 11.20 11.30 -1.94
C VAL A 137 11.03 11.74 -3.40
N VAL A 138 10.05 11.15 -4.08
CA VAL A 138 9.75 11.42 -5.48
C VAL A 138 8.33 11.97 -5.56
N THR A 139 8.19 13.28 -5.77
CA THR A 139 6.89 13.89 -6.05
C THR A 139 6.41 13.41 -7.42
N ILE A 140 5.22 12.81 -7.46
CA ILE A 140 4.70 12.16 -8.66
C ILE A 140 3.17 12.20 -8.68
N ASP A 141 2.61 12.45 -9.87
CA ASP A 141 1.18 12.39 -10.15
C ASP A 141 0.63 10.97 -9.88
N GLU A 142 -0.52 10.86 -9.22
CA GLU A 142 -1.07 9.56 -8.81
C GLU A 142 -1.33 8.61 -9.99
N ASN A 143 -1.59 9.15 -11.19
CA ASN A 143 -1.79 8.38 -12.42
C ASN A 143 -0.50 7.81 -12.98
N ALA A 144 0.65 8.45 -12.70
CA ALA A 144 1.96 8.01 -13.14
C ALA A 144 2.62 6.99 -12.19
N GLN A 145 2.10 6.83 -10.97
CA GLN A 145 2.73 6.01 -9.94
C GLN A 145 2.78 4.53 -10.29
N TRP A 146 1.71 3.95 -10.82
CA TRP A 146 1.63 2.52 -11.08
C TRP A 146 2.65 2.02 -12.12
N PRO A 147 2.76 2.64 -13.31
CA PRO A 147 3.84 2.30 -14.23
C PRO A 147 5.23 2.51 -13.64
N ALA A 148 5.43 3.57 -12.84
CA ALA A 148 6.72 3.88 -12.24
C ALA A 148 7.16 2.81 -11.22
N VAL A 149 6.26 2.37 -10.34
CA VAL A 149 6.57 1.31 -9.36
C VAL A 149 6.75 -0.04 -10.06
N ALA A 150 5.95 -0.33 -11.09
CA ALA A 150 6.07 -1.56 -11.87
C ALA A 150 7.39 -1.64 -12.64
N LYS A 151 7.91 -0.51 -13.15
CA LYS A 151 9.23 -0.42 -13.79
C LYS A 151 10.39 -0.41 -12.78
N GLY A 152 10.14 0.01 -11.55
CA GLY A 152 11.14 0.16 -10.50
C GLY A 152 11.77 1.55 -10.44
N ASP A 153 11.17 2.54 -11.11
CA ASP A 153 11.59 3.94 -11.03
C ASP A 153 11.31 4.53 -9.65
N ILE A 154 10.26 4.03 -8.97
CA ILE A 154 9.98 4.23 -7.55
C ILE A 154 9.90 2.86 -6.84
N SER A 155 10.23 2.84 -5.56
CA SER A 155 10.26 1.61 -4.75
C SER A 155 8.92 1.29 -4.11
N ALA A 156 8.20 2.32 -3.63
CA ALA A 156 6.92 2.13 -2.99
C ALA A 156 5.98 3.33 -3.09
N ILE A 157 4.69 3.02 -3.08
CA ILE A 157 3.58 3.96 -2.90
C ILE A 157 2.98 3.64 -1.53
N LEU A 158 2.85 4.66 -0.67
CA LEU A 158 2.39 4.49 0.72
C LEU A 158 0.95 4.93 0.93
N GLU A 159 0.34 5.55 -0.07
CA GLU A 159 -1.03 6.02 0.00
C GLU A 159 -1.73 5.80 -1.32
N ILE A 160 -2.67 4.86 -1.31
CA ILE A 160 -3.50 4.52 -2.46
C ILE A 160 -4.96 4.65 -2.03
N TRP A 161 -5.75 5.38 -2.82
CA TRP A 161 -7.19 5.53 -2.60
C TRP A 161 -7.99 4.57 -3.50
N PRO A 162 -8.49 3.42 -2.99
CA PRO A 162 -9.11 2.36 -3.81
C PRO A 162 -10.36 2.79 -4.57
N SER A 163 -11.00 3.87 -4.14
CA SER A 163 -12.18 4.43 -4.81
C SER A 163 -11.84 5.11 -6.14
N GLY A 164 -10.58 5.53 -6.35
CA GLY A 164 -10.13 6.13 -7.60
C GLY A 164 -9.91 5.08 -8.69
N GLU A 165 -10.42 5.33 -9.90
CA GLU A 165 -10.33 4.40 -11.04
C GLU A 165 -8.88 4.04 -11.41
N THR A 166 -7.96 5.00 -11.38
CA THR A 166 -6.53 4.78 -11.60
C THR A 166 -5.97 3.73 -10.65
N HIS A 167 -6.34 3.80 -9.37
CA HIS A 167 -5.86 2.86 -8.36
C HIS A 167 -6.50 1.48 -8.50
N GLN A 168 -7.78 1.41 -8.86
CA GLN A 168 -8.44 0.15 -9.17
C GLN A 168 -7.81 -0.56 -10.37
N LYS A 169 -7.54 0.18 -11.45
CA LYS A 169 -6.86 -0.35 -12.65
C LYS A 169 -5.45 -0.79 -12.31
N GLY A 170 -4.71 0.02 -11.55
CA GLY A 170 -3.35 -0.26 -11.15
C GLY A 170 -3.23 -1.53 -10.30
N LEU A 171 -4.13 -1.72 -9.32
CA LEU A 171 -4.20 -2.96 -8.53
C LEU A 171 -4.47 -4.18 -9.40
N LYS A 172 -5.51 -4.14 -10.23
CA LYS A 172 -5.87 -5.25 -11.12
C LYS A 172 -4.74 -5.60 -12.09
N GLN A 173 -4.13 -4.59 -12.69
CA GLN A 173 -3.09 -4.80 -13.67
C GLN A 173 -1.77 -5.23 -13.03
N TYR A 174 -1.21 -4.44 -12.12
CA TYR A 174 0.18 -4.63 -11.68
C TYR A 174 0.34 -5.56 -10.47
N VAL A 175 -0.69 -5.68 -9.63
CA VAL A 175 -0.67 -6.55 -8.44
C VAL A 175 -1.29 -7.91 -8.77
N GLU A 176 -2.52 -7.93 -9.28
CA GLU A 176 -3.26 -9.18 -9.51
C GLU A 176 -2.84 -9.87 -10.81
N GLY A 177 -2.74 -9.11 -11.90
CA GLY A 177 -2.41 -9.59 -13.25
C GLY A 177 -0.92 -9.85 -13.45
N ASP A 178 -0.16 -8.78 -13.72
CA ASP A 178 1.26 -8.82 -14.07
C ASP A 178 2.14 -9.26 -12.91
N LYS A 179 1.67 -9.08 -11.67
CA LYS A 179 2.40 -9.39 -10.41
C LYS A 179 3.78 -8.76 -10.38
N THR A 180 3.89 -7.56 -10.94
CA THR A 180 5.12 -6.76 -10.97
C THR A 180 5.28 -5.90 -9.71
N VAL A 181 4.21 -5.80 -8.91
CA VAL A 181 4.12 -5.00 -7.70
C VAL A 181 3.51 -5.84 -6.57
N ASP A 182 4.20 -5.96 -5.45
CA ASP A 182 3.70 -6.66 -4.27
C ASP A 182 2.73 -5.76 -3.47
N HIS A 183 1.64 -6.33 -2.98
CA HIS A 183 0.74 -5.66 -2.04
C HIS A 183 1.17 -5.97 -0.59
N LEU A 184 1.60 -4.95 0.15
CA LEU A 184 2.15 -5.09 1.50
C LEU A 184 1.12 -4.96 2.63
N GLY A 185 -0.15 -4.77 2.30
CA GLY A 185 -1.23 -4.63 3.27
C GLY A 185 -1.58 -3.18 3.58
N GLU A 186 -2.43 -2.99 4.58
CA GLU A 186 -3.07 -1.72 4.90
C GLU A 186 -2.39 -1.00 6.08
N LEU A 187 -2.30 0.33 6.03
CA LEU A 187 -1.82 1.22 7.10
C LEU A 187 -2.85 1.33 8.24
N GLY A 188 -4.10 0.95 7.98
CA GLY A 188 -5.19 0.97 8.95
C GLY A 188 -5.88 2.33 9.12
N VAL A 189 -5.60 3.32 8.26
CA VAL A 189 -6.34 4.59 8.24
C VAL A 189 -7.58 4.45 7.37
N VAL A 190 -8.74 4.75 7.95
CA VAL A 190 -10.03 4.78 7.25
C VAL A 190 -10.26 6.19 6.73
N GLY A 191 -10.05 6.37 5.43
CA GLY A 191 -10.33 7.63 4.75
C GLY A 191 -11.73 7.69 4.15
N LYS A 192 -12.29 8.89 4.05
CA LYS A 192 -13.55 9.17 3.35
C LYS A 192 -13.36 10.34 2.40
N ILE A 193 -13.65 10.10 1.11
CA ILE A 193 -13.69 11.14 0.08
C ILE A 193 -15.16 11.48 -0.14
N SER A 194 -15.50 12.76 0.02
CA SER A 194 -16.86 13.29 -0.19
C SER A 194 -16.77 14.79 -0.36
N TRP A 195 -17.83 15.38 -0.92
CA TRP A 195 -18.00 16.82 -0.88
C TRP A 195 -18.18 17.28 0.56
N TYR A 196 -17.61 18.45 0.86
CA TYR A 196 -17.66 19.05 2.19
C TYR A 196 -18.45 20.35 2.14
N VAL A 197 -19.40 20.48 3.06
CA VAL A 197 -20.10 21.73 3.34
C VAL A 197 -19.91 22.08 4.81
N PRO A 198 -19.55 23.33 5.16
CA PRO A 198 -19.35 23.70 6.55
C PRO A 198 -20.62 23.53 7.38
N LYS A 199 -20.46 23.09 8.63
CA LYS A 199 -21.58 22.86 9.55
C LYS A 199 -22.50 24.06 9.71
N TYR A 200 -21.97 25.28 9.78
CA TYR A 200 -22.80 26.48 9.95
C TYR A 200 -23.73 26.74 8.76
N VAL A 201 -23.37 26.29 7.56
CA VAL A 201 -24.23 26.40 6.38
C VAL A 201 -25.38 25.41 6.50
N VAL A 202 -25.08 24.17 6.88
CA VAL A 202 -26.10 23.12 7.08
C VAL A 202 -27.04 23.45 8.24
N ASP A 203 -26.54 24.05 9.32
CA ASP A 203 -27.35 24.47 10.46
C ASP A 203 -28.37 25.56 10.07
N GLN A 204 -28.05 26.41 9.08
CA GLN A 204 -28.96 27.43 8.54
C GLN A 204 -29.86 26.89 7.41
N TYR A 205 -29.35 25.96 6.62
CA TYR A 205 -30.02 25.37 5.45
C TYR A 205 -29.90 23.83 5.51
N PRO A 206 -30.73 23.15 6.32
CA PRO A 206 -30.61 21.71 6.55
C PRO A 206 -30.70 20.85 5.29
N GLU A 207 -31.35 21.34 4.23
CA GLU A 207 -31.45 20.64 2.95
C GLU A 207 -30.10 20.48 2.24
N LEU A 208 -29.11 21.31 2.57
CA LEU A 208 -27.74 21.19 2.04
C LEU A 208 -26.92 20.07 2.72
N ALA A 209 -27.50 19.36 3.70
CA ALA A 209 -26.89 18.15 4.24
C ALA A 209 -26.84 17.00 3.23
N THR A 210 -27.65 17.05 2.16
CA THR A 210 -27.69 16.03 1.10
C THR A 210 -27.58 16.68 -0.28
N TRP A 211 -27.18 15.89 -1.28
CA TRP A 211 -26.95 16.40 -2.63
C TRP A 211 -28.25 16.95 -3.26
N GLU A 212 -29.42 16.45 -2.88
CA GLU A 212 -30.71 16.89 -3.41
C GLU A 212 -30.99 18.37 -3.14
N GLY A 213 -30.47 18.93 -2.03
CA GLY A 213 -30.57 20.36 -1.73
C GLY A 213 -29.95 21.24 -2.82
N TYR A 214 -28.89 20.76 -3.46
CA TYR A 214 -28.18 21.49 -4.52
C TYR A 214 -28.90 21.47 -5.88
N LYS A 215 -30.03 20.76 -5.99
CA LYS A 215 -30.93 20.89 -7.16
C LYS A 215 -31.76 22.17 -7.11
N LYS A 216 -31.92 22.74 -5.92
CA LYS A 216 -32.70 23.96 -5.68
C LYS A 216 -31.85 25.19 -6.05
N PRO A 217 -32.21 25.97 -7.09
CA PRO A 217 -31.42 27.12 -7.53
C PRO A 217 -31.17 28.14 -6.42
N GLU A 218 -32.15 28.37 -5.55
CA GLU A 218 -32.06 29.32 -4.44
C GLU A 218 -31.02 28.92 -3.39
N LEU A 219 -30.83 27.62 -3.15
CA LEU A 219 -29.83 27.12 -2.22
C LEU A 219 -28.46 27.01 -2.86
N ALA A 220 -28.39 26.58 -4.12
CA ALA A 220 -27.11 26.49 -4.84
C ALA A 220 -26.49 27.88 -5.04
N ARG A 221 -27.32 28.90 -5.29
CA ARG A 221 -26.88 30.29 -5.45
C ARG A 221 -26.21 30.88 -4.20
N LEU A 222 -26.36 30.26 -3.02
CA LEU A 222 -25.59 30.63 -1.82
C LEU A 222 -24.07 30.50 -2.04
N PHE A 223 -23.66 29.65 -2.98
CA PHE A 223 -22.26 29.41 -3.33
C PHE A 223 -21.83 30.10 -4.63
N ALA A 224 -22.71 30.88 -5.27
CA ALA A 224 -22.41 31.48 -6.56
C ALA A 224 -21.29 32.54 -6.46
N THR A 225 -20.45 32.60 -7.48
CA THR A 225 -19.42 33.63 -7.63
C THR A 225 -19.55 34.30 -9.00
N ALA A 226 -18.74 35.33 -9.25
CA ALA A 226 -18.73 36.00 -10.56
C ALA A 226 -18.40 35.04 -11.73
N GLU A 227 -17.65 33.97 -11.47
CA GLU A 227 -17.26 32.97 -12.48
C GLU A 227 -18.37 31.95 -12.81
N THR A 228 -19.29 31.75 -11.86
CA THR A 228 -20.37 30.75 -11.97
C THR A 228 -21.74 31.34 -12.25
N GLY A 229 -21.90 32.67 -12.13
CA GLY A 229 -23.12 33.37 -12.49
C GLY A 229 -24.26 33.02 -11.55
N GLU A 230 -25.29 32.33 -12.06
CA GLU A 230 -26.46 31.93 -11.26
C GLU A 230 -26.27 30.59 -10.55
N ASP A 231 -25.36 29.75 -11.04
CA ASP A 231 -25.06 28.45 -10.44
C ASP A 231 -24.08 28.60 -9.27
N GLY A 232 -24.19 27.71 -8.28
CA GLY A 232 -23.26 27.67 -7.16
C GLY A 232 -21.88 27.21 -7.58
N GLN A 233 -20.83 27.74 -6.97
CA GLN A 233 -19.48 27.26 -7.18
C GLN A 233 -19.24 25.98 -6.39
N PHE A 234 -18.86 24.92 -7.09
CA PHE A 234 -18.21 23.75 -6.51
C PHE A 234 -16.70 23.94 -6.64
N LEU A 235 -16.00 24.05 -5.51
CA LEU A 235 -14.54 24.16 -5.49
C LEU A 235 -13.94 22.76 -5.51
N ALA A 236 -13.47 22.33 -6.69
CA ALA A 236 -12.84 21.03 -6.87
C ALA A 236 -11.43 20.97 -6.27
N GLY A 237 -10.95 19.74 -6.08
CA GLY A 237 -9.57 19.48 -5.70
C GLY A 237 -8.58 19.80 -6.82
N ASP A 238 -7.31 19.48 -6.58
CA ASP A 238 -6.26 19.65 -7.58
C ASP A 238 -6.63 18.89 -8.88
N PRO A 239 -6.42 19.48 -10.08
CA PRO A 239 -6.67 18.80 -11.34
C PRO A 239 -5.96 17.45 -11.50
N SER A 240 -4.85 17.23 -10.78
CA SER A 240 -4.10 15.98 -10.79
C SER A 240 -4.82 14.83 -10.06
N TRP A 241 -5.87 15.13 -9.29
CA TRP A 241 -6.61 14.12 -8.53
C TRP A 241 -7.64 13.41 -9.40
N VAL A 242 -7.86 12.12 -9.14
CA VAL A 242 -8.95 11.33 -9.71
C VAL A 242 -10.26 11.81 -9.10
N GLN A 243 -11.06 12.51 -9.90
CA GLN A 243 -12.32 13.14 -9.50
C GLN A 243 -13.36 13.02 -10.63
N TYR A 244 -14.64 13.04 -10.27
CA TYR A 244 -15.79 12.93 -11.18
C TYR A 244 -16.84 14.01 -10.93
N ASP A 245 -16.41 15.15 -10.37
CA ASP A 245 -17.34 16.16 -9.84
C ASP A 245 -18.21 16.77 -10.95
N GLU A 246 -17.64 17.01 -12.13
CA GLU A 246 -18.39 17.54 -13.28
C GLU A 246 -19.46 16.54 -13.75
N GLU A 247 -19.10 15.27 -13.89
CA GLU A 247 -20.01 14.21 -14.30
C GLU A 247 -21.10 13.96 -13.25
N ILE A 248 -20.76 13.99 -11.95
CA ILE A 248 -21.73 13.86 -10.85
C ILE A 248 -22.73 15.03 -10.91
N ILE A 249 -22.24 16.26 -11.01
CA ILE A 249 -23.07 17.47 -11.12
C ILE A 249 -24.01 17.39 -12.31
N GLN A 250 -23.48 17.02 -13.48
CA GLN A 250 -24.27 16.91 -14.71
C GLN A 250 -25.33 15.80 -14.61
N ASN A 251 -24.95 14.60 -14.16
CA ASN A 251 -25.85 13.45 -14.12
C ASN A 251 -26.97 13.61 -13.08
N LEU A 252 -26.68 14.30 -11.97
CA LEU A 252 -27.66 14.58 -10.92
C LEU A 252 -28.49 15.84 -11.18
N GLY A 253 -28.13 16.62 -12.22
CA GLY A 253 -28.79 17.87 -12.58
C GLY A 253 -28.66 18.93 -11.49
N LEU A 254 -27.50 19.03 -10.86
CA LEU A 254 -27.24 19.98 -9.80
C LEU A 254 -27.00 21.38 -10.35
N LYS A 255 -27.39 22.40 -9.59
CA LYS A 255 -27.19 23.82 -9.93
C LYS A 255 -25.82 24.32 -9.50
N LEU A 256 -24.80 23.53 -9.83
CA LEU A 256 -23.42 23.77 -9.46
C LEU A 256 -22.54 23.83 -10.71
N LYS A 257 -21.48 24.62 -10.65
CA LYS A 257 -20.41 24.66 -11.65
C LYS A 257 -19.08 24.40 -10.97
N VAL A 258 -18.30 23.49 -11.54
CA VAL A 258 -16.96 23.17 -11.05
C VAL A 258 -16.00 24.31 -11.37
N VAL A 259 -15.28 24.75 -10.35
CA VAL A 259 -14.13 25.64 -10.45
C VAL A 259 -12.95 24.92 -9.81
N ARG A 260 -11.84 24.82 -10.53
CA ARG A 260 -10.61 24.19 -10.05
C ARG A 260 -9.67 25.28 -9.52
N ALA A 261 -9.15 25.07 -8.32
CA ALA A 261 -8.18 25.96 -7.70
C ALA A 261 -6.76 25.73 -8.25
#